data_AF-A0A836I630-F1
#
_entry.id   AF-A0A836I630-F1
#
_cell.length_a   1.000
_cell.length_b   1.000
_cell.length_c   1.000
_cell.angle_alpha   90.00
_cell.angle_beta   90.00
_cell.angle_gamma   90.00
#
_symmetry.space_group_name_H-M   'P 1'
#
loop_
_entity.id
_entity.type
_entity.pdbx_description
1 polymer ?
#
loop_
_entity_poly.entity_id
_entity_poly.type
_entity_poly.pdbx_seq_one_letter_code
_entity_poly.pdbx_strand_id
1 'polypeptide(L)'
;MCSAILASILANVENEVRQRLRSPGTSTAPGPYHTVNPTTSLSLLTPEDWSTVRYSLRVDSTLPPTATGSADALEGTSTRHHPGDPCELLQYVQMRCAELPMRLQSEALQTRRYEHLLRQHMRELITLSEYMTLVSRTSPTLAAVPRGGSEQTTNVAQLPLDLRALFEEETGPRLERCRARIGELEAMVRQGAEATVRCCQRMVLLSEFVRTLVRHVTAHALRCKEKTKSDSSAVAKRPRTE
;
A
#
# COMPACT_ATOMS: atom_id res chain seq x y z
N MET A 1 -0.18 -28.27 18.84
CA MET A 1 -1.40 -28.32 17.99
C MET A 1 -1.95 -26.92 17.65
N CYS A 2 -1.83 -25.92 18.53
CA CYS A 2 -2.31 -24.56 18.29
C CYS A 2 -1.72 -23.85 17.06
N SER A 3 -0.44 -24.08 16.73
CA SER A 3 0.16 -23.50 15.52
C SER A 3 -0.49 -24.00 14.22
N ALA A 4 -0.96 -25.26 14.18
CA ALA A 4 -1.64 -25.83 13.03
C ALA A 4 -3.06 -25.26 12.86
N ILE A 5 -3.77 -25.03 13.96
CA ILE A 5 -5.10 -24.38 13.95
C ILE A 5 -4.98 -22.93 13.48
N LEU A 6 -4.01 -22.19 14.03
CA LEU A 6 -3.73 -20.82 13.61
C LEU A 6 -3.40 -20.77 12.10
N ALA A 7 -2.50 -21.64 11.63
CA ALA A 7 -2.14 -21.71 10.22
C ALA A 7 -3.35 -22.02 9.32
N SER A 8 -4.21 -22.96 9.73
CA SER A 8 -5.45 -23.31 9.00
C SER A 8 -6.42 -22.13 8.92
N ILE A 9 -6.65 -21.43 10.04
CA ILE A 9 -7.52 -20.25 10.08
C ILE A 9 -6.95 -19.13 9.19
N LEU A 10 -5.64 -18.88 9.26
CA LEU A 10 -5.00 -17.84 8.44
C LEU A 10 -5.05 -18.17 6.94
N ALA A 11 -4.97 -19.45 6.56
CA ALA A 11 -5.15 -19.88 5.18
C ALA A 11 -6.59 -19.64 4.69
N ASN A 12 -7.59 -19.99 5.52
CA ASN A 12 -9.00 -19.76 5.21
C ASN A 12 -9.32 -18.27 5.08
N VAL A 13 -8.85 -17.45 6.02
CA VAL A 13 -9.01 -15.99 6.01
C VAL A 13 -8.40 -15.41 4.74
N GLU A 14 -7.18 -15.81 4.37
CA GLU A 14 -6.54 -15.30 3.17
C GLU A 14 -7.32 -15.68 1.90
N ASN A 15 -7.77 -16.92 1.78
CA ASN A 15 -8.54 -17.38 0.63
C ASN A 15 -9.86 -16.61 0.50
N GLU A 16 -10.57 -16.38 1.62
CA GLU A 16 -11.81 -15.61 1.63
C GLU A 16 -11.57 -14.14 1.24
N VAL A 17 -10.53 -13.51 1.78
CA VAL A 17 -10.19 -12.11 1.45
C VAL A 17 -9.78 -11.99 -0.01
N ARG A 18 -8.98 -12.92 -0.55
CA ARG A 18 -8.64 -12.95 -1.98
C ARG A 18 -9.87 -13.09 -2.86
N GLN A 19 -10.81 -13.96 -2.50
CA GLN A 19 -12.05 -14.13 -3.24
C GLN A 19 -12.87 -12.84 -3.23
N ARG A 20 -13.03 -12.20 -2.07
CA ARG A 20 -13.75 -10.92 -1.97
C ARG A 20 -13.10 -9.80 -2.75
N LEU A 21 -11.77 -9.68 -2.73
CA LEU A 21 -11.06 -8.64 -3.47
C LEU A 21 -11.05 -8.89 -4.99
N ARG A 22 -11.19 -10.15 -5.44
CA ARG A 22 -11.33 -10.49 -6.87
C ARG A 22 -12.75 -10.37 -7.40
N SER A 23 -13.75 -10.53 -6.54
CA SER A 23 -15.16 -10.52 -6.91
C SER A 23 -15.84 -9.28 -6.32
N PRO A 24 -15.86 -8.14 -7.04
CA PRO A 24 -16.63 -6.97 -6.61
C PRO A 24 -18.12 -7.27 -6.76
N GLY A 25 -18.70 -7.92 -5.75
CA GLY A 25 -20.13 -7.97 -5.47
C GLY A 25 -21.02 -8.77 -6.43
N THR A 26 -21.35 -10.00 -6.04
CA THR A 26 -22.76 -10.44 -6.00
C THR A 26 -23.33 -10.09 -4.64
N SER A 27 -23.56 -8.79 -4.39
CA SER A 27 -24.30 -8.31 -3.22
C SER A 27 -25.68 -7.86 -3.68
N THR A 28 -26.67 -8.76 -3.55
CA THR A 28 -28.12 -8.49 -3.44
C THR A 28 -28.66 -7.20 -4.07
N ALA A 29 -28.91 -7.21 -5.39
CA ALA A 29 -29.99 -6.47 -6.04
C ALA A 29 -30.32 -7.13 -7.41
N PRO A 30 -31.56 -7.60 -7.67
CA PRO A 30 -31.95 -8.06 -8.99
C PRO A 30 -32.37 -6.84 -9.82
N GLY A 31 -31.47 -6.36 -10.68
CA GLY A 31 -31.76 -5.34 -11.69
C GLY A 31 -31.26 -5.80 -13.06
N PRO A 32 -32.09 -5.80 -14.11
CA PRO A 32 -31.71 -6.34 -15.41
C PRO A 32 -31.05 -5.24 -16.24
N TYR A 33 -29.76 -4.98 -16.03
CA TYR A 33 -28.97 -4.18 -16.97
C TYR A 33 -27.60 -4.82 -17.17
N HIS A 34 -27.33 -5.15 -18.43
CA HIS A 34 -26.09 -5.72 -18.94
C HIS A 34 -24.86 -5.00 -18.38
N THR A 35 -24.14 -5.66 -17.47
CA THR A 35 -22.82 -5.22 -17.01
C THR A 35 -21.77 -5.77 -17.97
N VAL A 36 -21.22 -4.86 -18.79
CA VAL A 36 -19.93 -5.07 -19.44
C VAL A 36 -18.90 -5.30 -18.34
N ASN A 37 -18.36 -6.51 -18.27
CA ASN A 37 -17.29 -6.87 -17.35
C ASN A 37 -16.05 -6.01 -17.67
N PRO A 38 -15.51 -5.19 -16.73
CA PRO A 38 -14.13 -4.78 -16.83
C PRO A 38 -13.26 -6.00 -16.49
N THR A 39 -12.70 -6.65 -17.51
CA THR A 39 -11.92 -7.89 -17.39
C THR A 39 -10.51 -7.73 -16.84
N THR A 40 -10.18 -6.58 -16.24
CA THR A 40 -8.83 -6.31 -15.73
C THR A 40 -8.90 -6.02 -14.24
N SER A 41 -8.51 -7.00 -13.42
CA SER A 41 -8.30 -6.83 -11.98
C SER A 41 -7.25 -5.73 -11.76
N LEU A 42 -7.68 -4.52 -11.38
CA LEU A 42 -6.84 -3.33 -11.10
C LEU A 42 -6.00 -3.46 -9.80
N SER A 43 -5.75 -4.67 -9.33
CA SER A 43 -4.98 -4.93 -8.11
C SER A 43 -3.48 -4.76 -8.38
N LEU A 44 -2.85 -3.81 -7.68
CA LEU A 44 -1.39 -3.59 -7.67
C LEU A 44 -0.71 -4.26 -6.47
N LEU A 45 -1.47 -5.03 -5.68
CA LEU A 45 -0.97 -5.80 -4.54
C LEU A 45 -0.01 -6.90 -5.00
N THR A 46 1.15 -6.99 -4.37
CA THR A 46 2.16 -8.02 -4.63
C THR A 46 2.06 -9.16 -3.62
N PRO A 47 2.67 -10.34 -3.87
CA PRO A 47 2.72 -11.43 -2.89
C PRO A 47 3.31 -11.01 -1.53
N GLU A 48 4.24 -10.06 -1.53
CA GLU A 48 4.86 -9.49 -0.32
C GLU A 48 3.86 -8.68 0.52
N ASP A 49 2.85 -8.06 -0.12
CA ASP A 49 1.80 -7.33 0.60
C ASP A 49 0.94 -8.30 1.42
N TRP A 50 0.66 -9.48 0.84
CA TRP A 50 -0.08 -10.55 1.52
C TRP A 50 0.71 -11.16 2.68
N SER A 51 2.02 -11.32 2.53
CA SER A 51 2.87 -11.82 3.61
C SER A 51 3.00 -10.79 4.74
N THR A 52 3.17 -9.50 4.43
CA THR A 52 3.25 -8.39 5.40
C THR A 52 2.00 -8.29 6.28
N VAL A 53 0.83 -8.57 5.71
CA VAL A 53 -0.46 -8.61 6.42
C VAL A 53 -0.57 -9.79 7.38
N ARG A 54 0.31 -10.80 7.30
CA ARG A 54 0.37 -11.97 8.21
C ARG A 54 1.42 -11.83 9.34
N TYR A 55 2.48 -11.06 9.13
CA TYR A 55 3.50 -10.80 10.14
C TYR A 55 3.08 -9.74 11.16
N SER A 56 3.34 -9.95 12.46
CA SER A 56 3.20 -8.95 13.53
C SER A 56 4.31 -7.90 13.44
N LEU A 57 4.07 -6.68 13.91
CA LEU A 57 5.14 -5.68 14.09
C LEU A 57 6.09 -6.05 15.24
N ARG A 58 5.64 -6.91 16.16
CA ARG A 58 6.40 -7.31 17.37
C ARG A 58 7.38 -8.48 17.22
N VAL A 59 7.63 -8.98 16.00
CA VAL A 59 8.57 -10.12 15.83
C VAL A 59 10.03 -9.73 16.19
N ASP A 60 10.36 -8.43 16.24
CA ASP A 60 11.69 -7.92 16.63
C ASP A 60 11.78 -7.47 18.11
N SER A 61 11.34 -8.31 19.04
CA SER A 61 11.68 -8.12 20.46
C SER A 61 12.24 -9.40 21.06
N THR A 62 13.27 -9.95 20.42
CA THR A 62 14.29 -10.68 21.17
C THR A 62 14.94 -9.70 22.14
N LEU A 63 14.84 -10.05 23.42
CA LEU A 63 15.28 -9.35 24.62
C LEU A 63 16.56 -8.50 24.46
N PRO A 64 16.69 -7.37 25.18
CA PRO A 64 18.02 -6.84 25.45
C PRO A 64 18.83 -7.91 26.19
N PRO A 65 20.14 -8.08 25.93
CA PRO A 65 20.96 -8.95 26.74
C PRO A 65 21.01 -8.35 28.14
N THR A 66 20.32 -8.98 29.08
CA THR A 66 20.44 -8.65 30.50
C THR A 66 21.89 -8.84 30.87
N ALA A 67 22.60 -7.73 31.07
CA ALA A 67 23.94 -7.73 31.62
C ALA A 67 23.90 -8.52 32.94
N THR A 68 24.62 -9.62 32.98
CA THR A 68 24.88 -10.41 34.18
C THR A 68 25.57 -9.54 35.21
N GLY A 69 24.85 -9.18 36.27
CA GLY A 69 25.40 -8.55 37.44
C GLY A 69 24.36 -8.47 38.55
N SER A 70 24.63 -9.18 39.65
CA SER A 70 23.97 -9.15 40.95
C SER A 70 22.86 -10.17 41.19
N ALA A 71 23.21 -11.14 42.05
CA ALA A 71 22.32 -12.01 42.80
C ALA A 71 21.34 -11.20 43.64
N ASP A 72 20.05 -11.58 43.63
CA ASP A 72 19.33 -12.17 44.77
C ASP A 72 17.81 -12.07 44.54
N ALA A 73 17.15 -13.20 44.81
CA ALA A 73 15.75 -13.41 45.15
C ALA A 73 14.69 -12.35 44.76
N LEU A 74 13.88 -12.67 43.74
CA LEU A 74 12.42 -12.76 43.93
C LEU A 74 11.81 -13.64 42.84
N GLU A 75 10.94 -14.55 43.27
CA GLU A 75 10.34 -15.63 42.51
C GLU A 75 9.85 -15.23 41.13
N GLY A 76 10.34 -15.95 40.12
CA GLY A 76 9.80 -15.91 38.79
C GLY A 76 8.41 -16.54 38.74
N THR A 77 7.38 -15.70 38.65
CA THR A 77 6.22 -16.04 37.82
C THR A 77 6.62 -15.91 36.35
N SER A 78 7.50 -16.83 35.94
CA SER A 78 7.67 -17.21 34.56
C SER A 78 6.34 -17.81 34.13
N THR A 79 5.52 -17.02 33.44
CA THR A 79 4.35 -17.53 32.72
C THR A 79 4.87 -18.46 31.63
N ARG A 80 5.13 -19.71 32.02
CA ARG A 80 5.22 -20.86 31.11
C ARG A 80 3.92 -20.85 30.29
N HIS A 81 3.99 -20.26 29.10
CA HIS A 81 2.96 -20.46 28.10
C HIS A 81 2.94 -21.95 27.77
N HIS A 82 1.91 -22.64 28.24
CA HIS A 82 1.62 -23.99 27.82
C HIS A 82 1.30 -23.95 26.31
N PRO A 83 2.03 -24.71 25.48
CA PRO A 83 1.86 -24.72 24.03
C PRO A 83 0.64 -25.59 23.68
N GLY A 84 -0.55 -25.04 23.94
CA GLY A 84 -1.79 -25.80 23.82
C GLY A 84 -3.08 -25.01 24.05
N ASP A 85 -3.00 -23.74 24.43
CA ASP A 85 -4.19 -23.02 24.85
C ASP A 85 -4.85 -22.21 23.73
N PRO A 86 -6.20 -22.19 23.64
CA PRO A 86 -6.96 -21.26 22.79
C PRO A 86 -6.63 -19.77 23.07
N CYS A 87 -5.88 -19.50 24.14
CA CYS A 87 -5.25 -18.22 24.44
C CYS A 87 -4.30 -17.73 23.35
N GLU A 88 -3.55 -18.59 22.65
CA GLU A 88 -2.58 -18.15 21.62
C GLU A 88 -3.28 -17.51 20.41
N LEU A 89 -4.37 -18.12 19.95
CA LEU A 89 -5.17 -17.61 18.83
C LEU A 89 -5.84 -16.28 19.21
N LEU A 90 -6.41 -16.20 20.42
CA LEU A 90 -7.02 -14.98 20.92
C LEU A 90 -5.99 -13.86 21.09
N GLN A 91 -4.82 -14.17 21.64
CA GLN A 91 -3.70 -13.24 21.78
C GLN A 91 -3.22 -12.74 20.42
N TYR A 92 -3.08 -13.63 19.43
CA TYR A 92 -2.76 -13.23 18.07
C TYR A 92 -3.77 -12.23 17.51
N VAL A 93 -5.08 -12.52 17.61
CA VAL A 93 -6.13 -11.61 17.13
C VAL A 93 -6.13 -10.29 17.88
N GLN A 94 -5.98 -10.31 19.20
CA GLN A 94 -5.89 -9.09 20.02
C GLN A 94 -4.71 -8.23 19.60
N MET A 95 -3.53 -8.83 19.41
CA MET A 95 -2.37 -8.11 18.89
C MET A 95 -2.65 -7.54 17.50
N ARG A 96 -3.29 -8.30 16.61
CA ARG A 96 -3.64 -7.80 15.28
C ARG A 96 -4.60 -6.61 15.31
N CYS A 97 -5.61 -6.66 16.16
CA CYS A 97 -6.53 -5.55 16.33
C CYS A 97 -5.83 -4.32 16.92
N ALA A 98 -4.90 -4.52 17.86
CA ALA A 98 -4.13 -3.43 18.48
C ALA A 98 -3.10 -2.80 17.52
N GLU A 99 -2.49 -3.57 16.61
CA GLU A 99 -1.54 -3.07 15.62
C GLU A 99 -2.21 -2.34 14.45
N LEU A 100 -3.49 -2.66 14.16
CA LEU A 100 -4.19 -2.18 12.96
C LEU A 100 -4.19 -0.64 12.84
N PRO A 101 -4.52 0.16 13.88
CA PRO A 101 -4.51 1.62 13.78
C PRO A 101 -3.14 2.18 13.36
N MET A 102 -2.05 1.68 13.96
CA MET A 102 -0.70 2.13 13.62
C MET A 102 -0.31 1.75 12.20
N ARG A 103 -0.67 0.55 11.75
CA ARG A 103 -0.42 0.11 10.36
C ARG A 103 -1.18 0.97 9.36
N LEU A 104 -2.48 1.21 9.58
CA LEU A 104 -3.27 2.10 8.73
C LEU A 104 -2.71 3.52 8.72
N GLN A 105 -2.27 4.03 9.87
CA GLN A 105 -1.64 5.34 9.95
C GLN A 105 -0.32 5.40 9.16
N SER A 106 0.52 4.35 9.23
CA SER A 106 1.76 4.30 8.45
C SER A 106 1.51 4.33 6.94
N GLU A 107 0.53 3.58 6.44
CA GLU A 107 0.14 3.59 5.02
C GLU A 107 -0.47 4.95 4.61
N ALA A 108 -1.27 5.57 5.48
CA ALA A 108 -1.82 6.91 5.23
C ALA A 108 -0.72 7.98 5.16
N LEU A 109 0.31 7.90 6.01
CA LEU A 109 1.48 8.79 5.96
C LEU A 109 2.29 8.58 4.68
N GLN A 110 2.49 7.33 4.26
CA GLN A 110 3.15 7.01 2.99
C GLN A 110 2.35 7.59 1.81
N THR A 111 1.03 7.41 1.79
CA THR A 111 0.13 7.98 0.78
C THR A 111 0.32 9.49 0.68
N ARG A 112 0.30 10.22 1.81
CA ARG A 112 0.53 11.69 1.82
C ARG A 112 1.90 12.08 1.28
N ARG A 113 2.94 11.30 1.58
CA ARG A 113 4.30 11.53 1.06
C ARG A 113 4.33 11.35 -0.45
N TYR A 114 3.74 10.28 -0.98
CA TYR A 114 3.66 10.03 -2.43
C TYR A 114 2.86 11.11 -3.15
N GLU A 115 1.74 11.55 -2.60
CA GLU A 115 0.97 12.67 -3.16
C GLU A 115 1.77 13.98 -3.20
N HIS A 116 2.55 14.27 -2.16
CA HIS A 116 3.39 15.47 -2.14
C HIS A 116 4.45 15.43 -3.24
N LEU A 117 5.16 14.31 -3.37
CA LEU A 117 6.14 14.10 -4.44
C LEU A 117 5.48 14.15 -5.82
N LEU A 118 4.31 13.54 -5.98
CA LEU A 118 3.54 13.58 -7.23
C LEU A 118 3.21 15.01 -7.64
N ARG A 119 2.74 15.86 -6.70
CA ARG A 119 2.50 17.29 -6.97
C ARG A 119 3.78 18.01 -7.36
N GLN A 120 4.90 17.71 -6.72
CA GLN A 120 6.20 18.31 -7.06
C GLN A 120 6.63 17.93 -8.49
N HIS A 121 6.62 16.63 -8.82
CA HIS A 121 7.00 16.14 -10.15
C HIS A 121 6.05 16.65 -11.24
N MET A 122 4.75 16.71 -10.98
CA MET A 122 3.78 17.27 -11.91
C MET A 122 4.01 18.76 -12.18
N ARG A 123 4.36 19.56 -11.17
CA ARG A 123 4.70 20.98 -11.37
C ARG A 123 5.94 21.14 -12.24
N GLU A 124 7.00 20.38 -11.96
CA GLU A 124 8.22 20.41 -12.75
C GLU A 124 7.95 19.99 -14.21
N LEU A 125 7.15 18.94 -14.40
CA LEU A 125 6.73 18.45 -15.71
C LEU A 125 5.98 19.54 -16.49
N ILE A 126 5.01 20.22 -15.84
CA ILE A 126 4.27 21.34 -16.44
C ILE A 126 5.25 22.45 -16.84
N THR A 127 6.11 22.92 -15.93
CA THR A 127 7.08 23.99 -16.21
C THR A 127 8.01 23.64 -17.38
N LEU A 128 8.53 22.42 -17.44
CA LEU A 128 9.40 21.98 -18.54
C LEU A 128 8.66 21.84 -19.86
N SER A 129 7.41 21.34 -19.83
CA SER A 129 6.56 21.25 -21.02
C SER A 129 6.17 22.62 -21.57
N GLU A 130 5.91 23.58 -20.69
CA GLU A 130 5.66 24.98 -21.05
C GLU A 130 6.90 25.62 -21.65
N TYR A 131 8.07 25.44 -21.01
CA TYR A 131 9.35 25.90 -21.54
C TYR A 131 9.63 25.35 -22.95
N MET A 132 9.47 24.03 -23.13
CA MET A 132 9.64 23.40 -24.45
C MET A 132 8.66 23.95 -25.48
N THR A 133 7.41 24.16 -25.10
CA THR A 133 6.38 24.74 -25.99
C THR A 133 6.73 26.18 -26.36
N LEU A 134 7.23 26.98 -25.41
CA LEU A 134 7.64 28.36 -25.65
C LEU A 134 8.83 28.42 -26.58
N VAL A 135 9.91 27.69 -26.31
CA VAL A 135 11.11 27.66 -27.16
C VAL A 135 10.79 27.16 -28.57
N SER A 136 9.86 26.21 -28.72
CA SER A 136 9.43 25.71 -30.03
C SER A 136 8.55 26.70 -30.81
N ARG A 137 7.88 27.65 -30.12
CA ARG A 137 7.02 28.68 -30.72
C ARG A 137 7.74 29.99 -30.97
N THR A 138 8.69 30.37 -30.13
CA THR A 138 9.56 31.52 -30.37
C THR A 138 10.61 31.15 -31.41
N SER A 139 10.31 31.47 -32.68
CA SER A 139 11.39 31.81 -33.62
C SER A 139 12.29 32.86 -32.96
N PRO A 140 13.63 32.75 -33.04
CA PRO A 140 14.55 33.66 -32.36
C PRO A 140 14.50 35.02 -33.03
N THR A 141 13.55 35.84 -32.60
CA THR A 141 13.53 37.27 -32.83
C THR A 141 13.54 37.87 -31.44
N LEU A 142 14.51 38.77 -31.18
CA LEU A 142 14.64 39.62 -29.99
C LEU A 142 15.72 39.23 -28.97
N ALA A 143 16.94 39.67 -29.27
CA ALA A 143 17.75 40.38 -28.27
C ALA A 143 18.49 41.55 -28.93
N ALA A 144 17.76 42.63 -29.24
CA ALA A 144 18.27 44.00 -29.27
C ALA A 144 17.10 44.98 -29.42
N VAL A 145 16.83 45.78 -28.39
CA VAL A 145 16.01 47.00 -28.46
C VAL A 145 17.03 48.16 -28.51
N PRO A 146 16.88 49.16 -29.41
CA PRO A 146 16.20 50.36 -28.97
C PRO A 146 15.32 51.05 -30.03
N ARG A 147 14.12 51.46 -29.57
CA ARG A 147 13.34 52.62 -30.01
C ARG A 147 12.97 52.73 -31.50
N GLY A 148 11.67 52.60 -31.73
CA GLY A 148 10.93 53.43 -32.68
C GLY A 148 10.49 52.71 -33.95
N GLY A 149 9.20 52.42 -34.02
CA GLY A 149 8.45 52.40 -35.27
C GLY A 149 8.59 51.18 -36.19
N SER A 150 7.43 50.74 -36.66
CA SER A 150 7.18 49.84 -37.78
C SER A 150 7.29 48.34 -37.52
N GLU A 151 6.14 47.71 -37.75
CA GLU A 151 5.95 46.27 -37.90
C GLU A 151 6.99 45.69 -38.86
N GLN A 152 7.82 44.77 -38.38
CA GLN A 152 8.61 43.92 -39.25
C GLN A 152 8.78 42.55 -38.59
N THR A 153 7.96 41.60 -39.04
CA THR A 153 8.18 40.17 -38.85
C THR A 153 9.52 39.79 -39.47
N THR A 154 10.60 39.84 -38.69
CA THR A 154 11.95 39.50 -39.14
C THR A 154 12.09 37.98 -39.15
N ASN A 155 12.10 37.43 -40.36
CA ASN A 155 12.30 36.00 -40.63
C ASN A 155 13.68 35.55 -40.12
N VAL A 156 13.72 34.42 -39.41
CA VAL A 156 14.95 33.80 -38.87
C VAL A 156 16.02 33.54 -39.95
N ALA A 157 15.62 33.51 -41.22
CA ALA A 157 16.49 33.45 -42.38
C ALA A 157 17.43 34.66 -42.56
N GLN A 158 17.20 35.77 -41.84
CA GLN A 158 17.97 37.01 -41.96
C GLN A 158 19.01 37.21 -40.85
N LEU A 159 19.12 36.30 -39.88
CA LEU A 159 20.20 36.33 -38.88
C LEU A 159 21.54 35.91 -39.52
N PRO A 160 22.66 36.57 -39.18
CA PRO A 160 24.00 36.11 -39.54
C PRO A 160 24.17 34.63 -39.17
N LEU A 161 24.73 33.85 -40.09
CA LEU A 161 24.91 32.39 -39.95
C LEU A 161 25.56 32.00 -38.62
N ASP A 162 26.54 32.79 -38.15
CA ASP A 162 27.27 32.52 -36.90
C ASP A 162 26.39 32.66 -35.64
N LEU A 163 25.48 33.64 -35.62
CA LEU A 163 24.55 33.82 -34.50
C LEU A 163 23.45 32.75 -34.52
N ARG A 164 22.99 32.38 -35.71
CA ARG A 164 22.01 31.30 -35.89
C ARG A 164 22.59 29.95 -35.45
N ALA A 165 23.83 29.67 -35.83
CA ALA A 165 24.56 28.48 -35.43
C ALA A 165 24.77 28.44 -33.90
N LEU A 166 25.20 29.54 -33.27
CA LEU A 166 25.36 29.62 -31.81
C LEU A 166 24.05 29.39 -31.05
N PHE A 167 22.93 29.94 -31.55
CA PHE A 167 21.62 29.70 -30.94
C PHE A 167 21.16 28.25 -31.12
N GLU A 168 21.28 27.65 -32.31
CA GLU A 168 20.92 26.24 -32.54
C GLU A 168 21.82 25.27 -31.76
N GLU A 169 23.12 25.55 -31.69
CA GLU A 169 24.13 24.74 -30.99
C GLU A 169 23.93 24.73 -29.47
N GLU A 170 23.43 25.83 -28.88
CA GLU A 170 23.18 25.88 -27.44
C GLU A 170 21.75 25.46 -27.05
N THR A 171 20.76 25.72 -27.92
CA THR A 171 19.35 25.37 -27.65
C THR A 171 19.04 23.90 -27.89
N GLY A 172 19.66 23.26 -28.89
CA GLY A 172 19.48 21.82 -29.17
C GLY A 172 19.79 20.93 -27.97
N PRO A 173 21.01 20.98 -27.40
CA PRO A 173 21.40 20.18 -26.23
C PRO A 173 20.60 20.51 -24.95
N ARG A 174 20.08 21.74 -24.83
CA ARG A 174 19.18 22.12 -23.72
C ARG A 174 17.82 21.47 -23.88
N LEU A 175 17.25 21.47 -25.09
CA LEU A 175 15.97 20.83 -25.39
C LEU A 175 16.03 19.30 -25.24
N GLU A 176 17.13 18.68 -25.64
CA GLU A 176 17.34 17.24 -25.43
C GLU A 176 17.38 16.88 -23.95
N ARG A 177 18.08 17.67 -23.13
CA ARG A 177 18.06 17.51 -21.66
C ARG A 177 16.66 17.70 -21.08
N CYS A 178 15.88 18.67 -21.57
CA CYS A 178 14.49 18.85 -21.16
C CYS A 178 13.63 17.63 -21.52
N ARG A 179 13.76 17.07 -22.73
CA ARG A 179 13.03 15.85 -23.14
C ARG A 179 13.39 14.65 -22.27
N ALA A 180 14.68 14.43 -22.03
CA ALA A 180 15.15 13.36 -21.16
C ALA A 180 14.55 13.50 -19.76
N ARG A 181 14.59 14.72 -19.20
CA ARG A 181 14.04 15.02 -17.88
C ARG A 181 12.52 14.86 -17.81
N ILE A 182 11.80 15.23 -18.86
CA ILE A 182 10.35 15.00 -18.97
C ILE A 182 10.06 13.49 -18.93
N GLY A 183 10.80 12.68 -19.69
CA GLY A 183 10.65 11.21 -19.66
C GLY A 183 10.89 10.61 -18.27
N GLU A 184 11.90 11.10 -17.54
CA GLU A 184 12.14 10.73 -16.14
C GLU A 184 10.96 11.13 -15.23
N LEU A 185 10.45 12.35 -15.36
CA LEU A 185 9.33 12.87 -14.57
C LEU A 185 8.05 12.08 -14.82
N GLU A 186 7.74 11.73 -16.07
CA GLU A 186 6.59 10.90 -16.40
C GLU A 186 6.70 9.50 -15.77
N ALA A 187 7.89 8.91 -15.76
CA ALA A 187 8.13 7.64 -15.08
C ALA A 187 7.94 7.76 -13.56
N MET A 188 8.48 8.81 -12.94
CA MET A 188 8.32 9.08 -11.50
C MET A 188 6.86 9.38 -11.12
N VAL A 189 6.12 10.12 -11.96
CA VAL A 189 4.68 10.40 -11.78
C VAL A 189 3.87 9.10 -11.82
N ARG A 190 4.14 8.24 -12.80
CA ARG A 190 3.47 6.93 -12.91
C ARG A 190 3.75 6.07 -11.68
N GLN A 191 5.02 5.97 -11.28
CA GLN A 191 5.41 5.21 -10.09
C GLN A 191 4.79 5.78 -8.81
N GLY A 192 4.73 7.10 -8.66
CA GLY A 192 4.10 7.77 -7.53
C GLY A 192 2.59 7.52 -7.45
N ALA A 193 1.90 7.55 -8.59
CA ALA A 193 0.49 7.23 -8.67
C ALA A 193 0.21 5.76 -8.31
N GLU A 194 0.98 4.82 -8.85
CA GLU A 194 0.89 3.40 -8.52
C GLU A 194 1.17 3.13 -7.04
N ALA A 195 2.18 3.79 -6.46
CA ALA A 195 2.51 3.67 -5.05
C ALA A 195 1.35 4.16 -4.16
N THR A 196 0.73 5.28 -4.53
CA THR A 196 -0.45 5.83 -3.83
C THR A 196 -1.61 4.84 -3.85
N VAL A 197 -1.92 4.27 -5.02
CA VAL A 197 -2.98 3.25 -5.16
C VAL A 197 -2.63 2.00 -4.35
N ARG A 198 -1.37 1.53 -4.38
CA ARG A 198 -0.93 0.36 -3.63
C ARG A 198 -1.06 0.57 -2.12
N CYS A 199 -0.70 1.74 -1.58
CA CYS A 199 -0.93 2.06 -0.16
C CYS A 199 -2.42 2.00 0.20
N CYS A 200 -3.29 2.57 -0.63
CA CYS A 200 -4.74 2.47 -0.43
C CYS A 200 -5.23 1.01 -0.45
N GLN A 201 -4.74 0.21 -1.39
CA GLN A 201 -5.09 -1.21 -1.47
C GLN A 201 -4.58 -1.99 -0.25
N ARG A 202 -3.38 -1.70 0.26
CA ARG A 202 -2.84 -2.30 1.49
C ARG A 202 -3.68 -1.94 2.71
N MET A 203 -4.16 -0.69 2.83
CA MET A 203 -5.06 -0.30 3.91
C MET A 203 -6.38 -1.07 3.90
N VAL A 204 -6.97 -1.25 2.71
CA VAL A 204 -8.18 -2.07 2.53
C VAL A 204 -7.88 -3.53 2.88
N LEU A 205 -6.77 -4.08 2.37
CA LEU A 205 -6.35 -5.45 2.64
C LEU A 205 -6.15 -5.70 4.15
N LEU A 206 -5.44 -4.81 4.86
CA LEU A 206 -5.24 -4.89 6.31
C LEU A 206 -6.59 -4.91 7.06
N SER A 207 -7.50 -4.02 6.67
CA SER A 207 -8.81 -3.89 7.31
C SER A 207 -9.69 -5.11 7.08
N GLU A 208 -9.77 -5.59 5.83
CA GLU A 208 -10.52 -6.79 5.47
C GLU A 208 -9.95 -8.04 6.11
N PHE A 209 -8.62 -8.15 6.16
CA PHE A 209 -7.94 -9.28 6.78
C PHE A 209 -8.24 -9.36 8.27
N VAL A 210 -8.05 -8.27 9.03
CA VAL A 210 -8.31 -8.26 10.47
C VAL A 210 -9.80 -8.51 10.75
N ARG A 211 -10.70 -7.89 9.98
CA ARG A 211 -12.15 -8.12 10.12
C ARG A 211 -12.52 -9.59 9.90
N THR A 212 -11.99 -10.20 8.83
CA THR A 212 -12.27 -11.59 8.48
C THR A 212 -11.64 -12.54 9.51
N LEU A 213 -10.42 -12.25 9.96
CA LEU A 213 -9.76 -12.99 11.04
C LEU A 213 -10.59 -13.01 12.32
N VAL A 214 -11.06 -11.84 12.79
CA VAL A 214 -11.92 -11.75 13.98
C VAL A 214 -13.16 -12.61 13.82
N ARG A 215 -13.85 -12.53 12.66
CA ARG A 215 -15.05 -13.34 12.38
C ARG A 215 -14.77 -14.85 12.47
N HIS A 216 -13.70 -15.32 11.84
CA HIS A 216 -13.31 -16.74 11.87
C HIS A 216 -12.98 -17.21 13.28
N VAL A 217 -12.24 -16.42 14.05
CA VAL A 217 -11.86 -16.77 15.42
C VAL A 217 -13.06 -16.74 16.37
N THR A 218 -13.97 -15.78 16.24
CA THR A 218 -15.23 -15.76 17.01
C THR A 218 -16.08 -16.98 16.69
N ALA A 219 -16.24 -17.34 15.40
CA ALA A 219 -16.98 -18.52 14.99
C ALA A 219 -16.35 -19.81 15.54
N HIS A 220 -15.01 -19.92 15.50
CA HIS A 220 -14.29 -21.03 16.09
C HIS A 220 -14.51 -21.13 17.61
N ALA A 221 -14.42 -20.01 18.33
CA ALA A 221 -14.64 -19.97 19.78
C ALA A 221 -16.07 -20.38 20.17
N LEU A 222 -17.09 -19.99 19.39
CA LEU A 222 -18.48 -20.42 19.61
C LEU A 222 -18.66 -21.93 19.42
N ARG A 223 -18.12 -22.50 18.34
CA ARG A 223 -18.16 -23.96 18.10
C ARG A 223 -17.47 -24.75 19.20
N CYS A 224 -16.35 -24.27 19.72
CA CYS A 224 -15.66 -24.92 20.84
C CYS A 224 -16.52 -24.92 22.13
N LYS A 225 -17.25 -23.83 22.41
CA LYS A 225 -18.15 -23.74 23.57
C LYS A 225 -19.38 -24.65 23.46
N GLU A 226 -19.92 -24.82 22.26
CA GLU A 226 -21.04 -25.74 22.03
C GLU A 226 -20.63 -27.20 22.27
N LYS A 227 -19.44 -27.59 21.80
CA LYS A 227 -18.91 -28.94 21.97
C LYS A 227 -18.65 -29.31 23.44
N THR A 228 -18.16 -28.38 24.25
CA THR A 228 -17.98 -28.63 25.70
C THR A 228 -19.31 -28.73 26.46
N LYS A 229 -20.35 -28.04 25.98
CA LYS A 229 -21.70 -28.12 26.56
C LYS A 229 -22.41 -29.44 26.20
N SER A 230 -22.20 -29.98 25.00
CA SER A 230 -22.72 -31.30 24.62
C SER A 230 -22.04 -32.44 25.39
N ASP A 231 -20.72 -32.35 25.59
CA ASP A 231 -19.94 -33.41 26.26
C ASP A 231 -20.26 -33.46 27.76
N SER A 232 -20.45 -32.32 28.42
CA SER A 232 -20.87 -32.27 29.83
C SER A 232 -22.31 -32.75 30.06
N SER A 233 -23.21 -32.54 29.09
CA SER A 233 -24.58 -33.07 29.13
C SER A 233 -24.65 -34.59 28.93
N ALA A 234 -23.69 -35.19 28.21
CA ALA A 234 -23.66 -36.63 27.98
C ALA A 234 -23.13 -37.43 29.20
N VAL A 235 -22.27 -36.81 30.02
CA VAL A 235 -21.68 -37.45 31.21
C VAL A 235 -22.66 -37.54 32.40
N ALA A 236 -23.73 -36.74 32.42
CA ALA A 236 -24.71 -36.71 33.51
C ALA A 236 -25.73 -37.89 33.52
N LYS A 237 -25.67 -38.81 32.54
CA LYS A 237 -26.53 -40.00 32.50
C LYS A 237 -25.72 -41.27 32.85
N ARG A 238 -25.34 -41.45 34.11
CA ARG A 238 -24.99 -42.78 34.62
C ARG A 238 -26.28 -43.52 35.01
N PRO A 239 -26.50 -44.75 34.56
CA PRO A 239 -27.63 -45.55 35.02
C PRO A 239 -27.35 -45.98 36.47
N ARG A 240 -28.32 -45.69 37.34
CA ARG A 240 -28.37 -46.19 38.71
C ARG A 240 -28.72 -47.67 38.62
N THR A 241 -27.74 -48.55 38.77
CA THR A 241 -28.00 -49.98 38.95
C THR A 241 -28.37 -50.22 40.41
N GLU A 242 -29.58 -50.76 40.59
CA GLU A 242 -30.10 -51.33 41.85
C GLU A 242 -29.29 -52.54 42.32
#